data_AF-A0A8H4ADI7-F1
#
_entry.id   AF-A0A8H4ADI7-F1
#
_cell.length_a   1.000
_cell.length_b   1.000
_cell.length_c   1.000
_cell.angle_alpha   90.00
_cell.angle_beta   90.00
_cell.angle_gamma   90.00
#
_symmetry.space_group_name_H-M   'P 1'
#
loop_
_entity.id
_entity.type
_entity.pdbx_description
1 polymer ?
#
loop_
_entity_poly.entity_id
_entity_poly.type
_entity_poly.pdbx_seq_one_letter_code
_entity_poly.pdbx_strand_id
1 'polypeptide(L)'
;MYHERTDEFHEIYDYYGSSNIHEISRLDTYRISRDLSSDSEDVKYEKWKAYERQEQVRERILKQQEQLYDELLSSIKCSYYPEGYSFNILHFNYQDLRNGRTREKLETIQRERRQELHEWHEQMRERILKQQEQLYDDLLNSIKCSDNPEGYSFNILNFNYQDLRNGRTREKLEIIQRERCQELEKEIRNILVIGCTGNGKSTLCNVLVNKDNELKEIFEESDGSTAKTRNIQSEVFKYKGIKYRIIDTIGFGDTKLKPREVILSIAESYKKIENGLTQIFFVTERFTLQAVEVYEILKKVLFDENITDYITIVKTKFSRFKYKSECEKDIQKLEKDSKKIHGVIESCNKRIIYVDNPQINEHIYEDDIAVFESNKKKREESRKILLNHLENCQKVYKSKDLDKINEKIDKFAIDEIEKLRKKLRDIQEELCKMDDSEETQSMKDEINEIGKQIKLKEQLLEKTILSIIGEKIDELLKKISECKVM
;
A
#
# COMPACT_ATOMS: atom_id res chain seq x y z
N MET A 1 11.36 -7.47 44.36
CA MET A 1 11.17 -7.38 45.82
C MET A 1 10.11 -8.39 46.23
N TYR A 2 10.50 -9.64 46.50
CA TYR A 2 9.77 -10.64 47.31
C TYR A 2 10.67 -11.89 47.36
N HIS A 3 11.90 -11.66 47.82
CA HIS A 3 12.76 -12.68 48.41
C HIS A 3 12.75 -12.30 49.89
N GLU A 4 12.06 -13.08 50.70
CA GLU A 4 12.04 -13.10 52.18
C GLU A 4 10.63 -13.52 52.60
N ARG A 5 10.44 -14.84 52.76
CA ARG A 5 9.46 -15.51 53.65
C ARG A 5 9.45 -17.03 53.42
N THR A 6 10.63 -17.63 53.37
CA THR A 6 10.80 -19.09 53.36
C THR A 6 11.33 -19.65 54.68
N ASP A 7 11.49 -18.81 55.71
CA ASP A 7 12.22 -19.19 56.93
C ASP A 7 11.35 -19.32 58.19
N GLU A 8 10.01 -19.28 58.09
CA GLU A 8 9.13 -19.48 59.25
C GLU A 8 8.59 -20.91 59.41
N PHE A 9 8.99 -21.86 58.55
CA PHE A 9 8.55 -23.26 58.64
C PHE A 9 9.53 -24.20 59.35
N HIS A 10 10.64 -23.69 59.90
CA HIS A 10 11.68 -24.52 60.54
C HIS A 10 11.83 -24.39 62.06
N GLU A 11 10.94 -23.67 62.76
CA GLU A 11 11.07 -23.47 64.22
C GLU A 11 9.87 -23.94 65.05
N ILE A 12 9.25 -25.07 64.67
CA ILE A 12 8.39 -25.84 65.59
C ILE A 12 8.74 -27.33 65.47
N TYR A 13 10.03 -27.65 65.62
CA TYR A 13 10.48 -29.04 65.72
C TYR A 13 11.49 -29.32 66.85
N ASP A 14 11.78 -28.34 67.71
CA ASP A 14 12.69 -28.54 68.85
C ASP A 14 12.11 -27.97 70.15
N TYR A 15 11.13 -28.66 70.75
CA TYR A 15 11.00 -28.66 72.22
C TYR A 15 10.23 -29.84 72.83
N TYR A 16 9.66 -30.75 72.04
CA TYR A 16 9.24 -32.06 72.55
C TYR A 16 9.64 -33.12 71.54
N GLY A 17 10.65 -33.90 71.93
CA GLY A 17 11.24 -34.95 71.13
C GLY A 17 10.18 -35.91 70.59
N SER A 18 10.40 -36.27 69.33
CA SER A 18 9.76 -37.32 68.56
C SER A 18 9.90 -38.68 69.26
N SER A 19 9.14 -38.93 70.33
CA SER A 19 8.96 -40.24 70.96
C SER A 19 7.83 -40.10 71.99
N ASN A 20 6.79 -40.93 71.91
CA ASN A 20 5.70 -41.11 72.91
C ASN A 20 4.36 -40.40 72.66
N ILE A 21 3.89 -40.30 71.40
CA ILE A 21 2.44 -40.24 71.12
C ILE A 21 2.06 -41.34 70.11
N HIS A 22 2.79 -42.45 70.13
CA HIS A 22 2.34 -43.68 69.50
C HIS A 22 1.79 -44.60 70.56
N GLU A 23 0.60 -45.11 70.26
CA GLU A 23 -0.19 -46.03 71.06
C GLU A 23 -0.80 -45.44 72.33
N ILE A 24 -1.89 -44.68 72.15
CA ILE A 24 -3.05 -44.92 73.00
C ILE A 24 -4.15 -45.57 72.16
N SER A 25 -3.97 -46.88 71.94
CA SER A 25 -5.05 -47.71 71.42
C SER A 25 -6.12 -47.86 72.51
N ARG A 26 -7.29 -48.45 72.18
CA ARG A 26 -8.30 -48.86 73.18
C ARG A 26 -7.74 -49.66 74.38
N LEU A 27 -6.49 -50.15 74.29
CA LEU A 27 -5.76 -50.77 75.39
C LEU A 27 -5.42 -49.81 76.55
N ASP A 28 -5.26 -48.51 76.35
CA ASP A 28 -4.85 -47.62 77.46
C ASP A 28 -6.02 -47.10 78.29
N THR A 29 -7.22 -47.01 77.72
CA THR A 29 -8.45 -46.89 78.53
C THR A 29 -8.66 -48.14 79.39
N TYR A 30 -8.27 -49.31 78.88
CA TYR A 30 -8.32 -50.57 79.62
C TYR A 30 -7.21 -50.68 80.69
N ARG A 31 -5.99 -50.21 80.41
CA ARG A 31 -4.88 -50.13 81.39
C ARG A 31 -5.22 -49.18 82.55
N ILE A 32 -5.77 -48.00 82.25
CA ILE A 32 -6.23 -47.08 83.28
C ILE A 32 -7.32 -47.75 84.14
N SER A 33 -8.27 -48.49 83.55
CA SER A 33 -9.30 -49.19 84.32
C SER A 33 -8.75 -50.30 85.25
N ARG A 34 -7.64 -50.94 84.86
CA ARG A 34 -7.06 -52.08 85.58
C ARG A 34 -6.16 -51.61 86.74
N ASP A 35 -5.45 -50.50 86.57
CA ASP A 35 -4.62 -49.88 87.62
C ASP A 35 -5.45 -49.11 88.67
N LEU A 36 -6.70 -48.75 88.35
CA LEU A 36 -7.61 -48.06 89.29
C LEU A 36 -8.25 -48.97 90.37
N SER A 37 -8.01 -50.28 90.34
CA SER A 37 -8.63 -51.21 91.31
C SER A 37 -7.98 -51.23 92.69
N SER A 38 -6.77 -50.66 92.84
CA SER A 38 -6.00 -50.62 94.11
C SER A 38 -5.60 -49.21 94.59
N ASP A 39 -6.03 -48.15 93.90
CA ASP A 39 -5.67 -46.75 94.20
C ASP A 39 -6.68 -46.05 95.13
N SER A 40 -6.22 -45.13 96.00
CA SER A 40 -7.09 -44.30 96.86
C SER A 40 -7.89 -43.25 96.06
N GLU A 41 -9.05 -42.80 96.57
CA GLU A 41 -9.95 -41.85 95.87
C GLU A 41 -9.25 -40.56 95.42
N ASP A 42 -8.33 -40.02 96.22
CA ASP A 42 -7.56 -38.82 95.89
C ASP A 42 -6.64 -39.01 94.68
N VAL A 43 -6.05 -40.21 94.52
CA VAL A 43 -5.18 -40.54 93.37
C VAL A 43 -6.00 -40.68 92.09
N LYS A 44 -7.24 -41.18 92.18
CA LYS A 44 -8.16 -41.26 91.04
C LYS A 44 -8.58 -39.87 90.55
N TYR A 45 -8.85 -38.96 91.48
CA TYR A 45 -9.24 -37.58 91.17
C TYR A 45 -8.10 -36.78 90.50
N GLU A 46 -6.87 -36.90 90.99
CA GLU A 46 -5.71 -36.24 90.37
C GLU A 46 -5.37 -36.83 88.98
N LYS A 47 -5.50 -38.15 88.80
CA LYS A 47 -5.39 -38.79 87.47
C LYS A 47 -6.47 -38.30 86.51
N TRP A 48 -7.72 -38.14 86.97
CA TRP A 48 -8.83 -37.60 86.17
C TRP A 48 -8.58 -36.13 85.76
N LYS A 49 -8.12 -35.27 86.68
CA LYS A 49 -7.73 -33.90 86.35
C LYS A 49 -6.53 -33.81 85.40
N ALA A 50 -5.57 -34.73 85.50
CA ALA A 50 -4.46 -34.80 84.55
C ALA A 50 -4.96 -35.18 83.14
N TYR A 51 -5.86 -36.15 83.06
CA TYR A 51 -6.53 -36.53 81.80
C TYR A 51 -7.36 -35.40 81.20
N GLU A 52 -8.17 -34.70 82.00
CA GLU A 52 -8.97 -33.56 81.54
C GLU A 52 -8.09 -32.42 81.02
N ARG A 53 -6.96 -32.13 81.69
CA ARG A 53 -5.96 -31.16 81.20
C ARG A 53 -5.32 -31.59 79.88
N GLN A 54 -5.00 -32.88 79.73
CA GLN A 54 -4.47 -33.42 78.47
C GLN A 54 -5.49 -33.31 77.34
N GLU A 55 -6.76 -33.60 77.60
CA GLU A 55 -7.82 -33.51 76.60
C GLU A 55 -8.10 -32.05 76.18
N GLN A 56 -8.05 -31.10 77.12
CA GLN A 56 -8.14 -29.67 76.80
C GLN A 56 -6.98 -29.18 75.93
N VAL A 57 -5.75 -29.67 76.17
CA VAL A 57 -4.59 -29.36 75.33
C VAL A 57 -4.75 -29.98 73.94
N ARG A 58 -5.20 -31.24 73.85
CA ARG A 58 -5.48 -31.92 72.59
C ARG A 58 -6.52 -31.17 71.76
N GLU A 59 -7.61 -30.72 72.38
CA GLU A 59 -8.65 -29.92 71.70
C GLU A 59 -8.13 -28.56 71.19
N ARG A 60 -7.21 -27.91 71.91
CA ARG A 60 -6.58 -26.65 71.44
C ARG A 60 -5.70 -26.87 70.22
N ILE A 61 -4.85 -27.90 70.26
CA ILE A 61 -3.98 -28.28 69.13
C ILE A 61 -4.83 -28.63 67.91
N LEU A 62 -5.88 -29.43 68.09
CA LEU A 62 -6.78 -29.81 67.02
C LEU A 62 -7.48 -28.59 66.40
N LYS A 63 -7.98 -27.65 67.22
CA LYS A 63 -8.58 -26.40 66.71
C LYS A 63 -7.60 -25.56 65.90
N GLN A 64 -6.36 -25.44 66.36
CA GLN A 64 -5.32 -24.69 65.64
C GLN A 64 -4.98 -25.36 64.31
N GLN A 65 -4.91 -26.69 64.29
CA GLN A 65 -4.71 -27.46 63.07
C GLN A 65 -5.89 -27.32 62.08
N GLU A 66 -7.12 -27.34 62.57
CA GLU A 66 -8.32 -27.06 61.75
C GLU A 66 -8.29 -25.65 61.17
N GLN A 67 -7.82 -24.66 61.92
CA GLN A 67 -7.64 -23.30 61.42
C GLN A 67 -6.59 -23.24 60.30
N LEU A 68 -5.43 -23.89 60.48
CA LEU A 68 -4.39 -23.98 59.44
C LEU A 68 -4.90 -24.68 58.17
N TYR A 69 -5.76 -25.70 58.33
CA TYR A 69 -6.42 -26.34 57.18
C TYR A 69 -7.31 -25.35 56.43
N ASP A 70 -8.14 -24.59 57.16
CA ASP A 70 -9.07 -23.64 56.56
C ASP A 70 -8.32 -22.46 55.90
N GLU A 71 -7.18 -22.04 56.46
CA GLU A 71 -6.27 -21.07 55.86
C GLU A 71 -5.62 -21.60 54.57
N LEU A 72 -5.15 -22.85 54.57
CA LEU A 72 -4.61 -23.52 53.38
C LEU A 72 -5.67 -23.66 52.29
N LEU A 73 -6.88 -24.10 52.65
CA LEU A 73 -8.03 -24.20 51.77
C LEU A 73 -8.34 -22.85 51.10
N SER A 74 -8.39 -21.78 51.90
CA SER A 74 -8.62 -20.41 51.42
C SER A 74 -7.50 -19.95 50.48
N SER A 75 -6.24 -20.24 50.84
CA SER A 75 -5.07 -19.89 50.05
C SER A 75 -5.08 -20.54 48.66
N ILE A 76 -5.44 -21.82 48.59
CA ILE A 76 -5.56 -22.55 47.30
C ILE A 76 -6.67 -21.93 46.46
N LYS A 77 -7.85 -21.67 47.03
CA LYS A 77 -9.00 -21.09 46.30
C LYS A 77 -8.68 -19.74 45.67
N CYS A 78 -7.86 -18.93 46.33
CA CYS A 78 -7.51 -17.58 45.86
C CYS A 78 -6.19 -17.53 45.07
N SER A 79 -5.48 -18.65 44.91
CA SER A 79 -4.17 -18.66 44.25
C SER A 79 -4.29 -18.51 42.73
N TYR A 80 -3.26 -17.87 42.15
CA TYR A 80 -2.96 -17.89 40.72
C TYR A 80 -2.06 -19.07 40.31
N TYR A 81 -1.42 -19.73 41.28
CA TYR A 81 -0.53 -20.86 41.09
C TYR A 81 -0.86 -21.99 42.07
N PRO A 82 -2.05 -22.63 41.91
CA PRO A 82 -2.50 -23.68 42.82
C PRO A 82 -1.56 -24.90 42.88
N GLU A 83 -0.75 -25.19 41.84
CA GLU A 83 0.24 -26.28 41.91
C GLU A 83 1.28 -26.08 43.03
N GLY A 84 1.57 -24.84 43.39
CA GLY A 84 2.55 -24.50 44.44
C GLY A 84 2.20 -25.08 45.80
N TYR A 85 0.92 -25.41 46.05
CA TYR A 85 0.46 -25.98 47.32
C TYR A 85 0.54 -27.51 47.38
N SER A 86 1.00 -28.19 46.32
CA SER A 86 1.03 -29.67 46.28
C SER A 86 1.85 -30.26 47.42
N PHE A 87 2.96 -29.61 47.81
CA PHE A 87 3.76 -30.01 48.95
C PHE A 87 3.01 -29.84 50.28
N ASN A 88 2.37 -28.68 50.48
CA ASN A 88 1.58 -28.39 51.68
C ASN A 88 0.43 -29.38 51.82
N ILE A 89 -0.29 -29.70 50.73
CA ILE A 89 -1.38 -30.68 50.72
C ILE A 89 -0.85 -32.08 51.07
N LEU A 90 0.31 -32.48 50.51
CA LEU A 90 0.87 -33.80 50.75
C LEU A 90 1.31 -34.01 52.21
N HIS A 91 1.88 -32.98 52.83
CA HIS A 91 2.51 -33.06 54.16
C HIS A 91 1.65 -32.50 55.30
N PHE A 92 0.43 -32.02 55.02
CA PHE A 92 -0.48 -31.57 56.06
C PHE A 92 -0.86 -32.74 56.98
N ASN A 93 -0.95 -32.51 58.29
CA ASN A 93 -1.44 -33.51 59.22
C ASN A 93 -2.99 -33.54 59.15
N TYR A 94 -3.57 -34.68 58.76
CA TYR A 94 -5.03 -34.84 58.61
C TYR A 94 -5.69 -35.60 59.75
N GLN A 95 -4.92 -36.03 60.76
CA GLN A 95 -5.42 -36.89 61.82
C GLN A 95 -6.46 -36.15 62.69
N ASP A 96 -7.55 -36.85 63.02
CA ASP A 96 -8.64 -36.39 63.89
C ASP A 96 -9.40 -35.11 63.45
N LEU A 97 -9.13 -34.57 62.26
CA LEU A 97 -9.80 -33.35 61.77
C LEU A 97 -11.30 -33.58 61.55
N ARG A 98 -12.11 -32.61 61.98
CA ARG A 98 -13.58 -32.69 61.90
C ARG A 98 -14.11 -32.00 60.64
N ASN A 99 -15.41 -32.15 60.40
CA ASN A 99 -16.17 -31.46 59.33
C ASN A 99 -15.69 -31.76 57.90
N GLY A 100 -15.21 -32.98 57.65
CA GLY A 100 -14.81 -33.42 56.30
C GLY A 100 -13.54 -32.73 55.78
N ARG A 101 -12.65 -32.29 56.67
CA ARG A 101 -11.33 -31.76 56.32
C ARG A 101 -10.40 -32.91 55.95
N THR A 102 -10.42 -33.27 54.67
CA THR A 102 -9.61 -34.36 54.12
C THR A 102 -8.59 -33.83 53.12
N ARG A 103 -7.58 -34.65 52.84
CA ARG A 103 -6.62 -34.42 51.75
C ARG A 103 -7.32 -34.34 50.40
N GLU A 104 -8.23 -35.27 50.13
CA GLU A 104 -9.01 -35.34 48.89
C GLU A 104 -9.78 -34.04 48.60
N LYS A 105 -10.31 -33.39 49.65
CA LYS A 105 -11.00 -32.10 49.53
C LYS A 105 -10.05 -30.98 49.10
N LEU A 106 -8.83 -30.91 49.65
CA LEU A 106 -7.82 -29.94 49.22
C LEU A 106 -7.33 -30.21 47.79
N GLU A 107 -7.10 -31.48 47.43
CA GLU A 107 -6.70 -31.88 46.08
C GLU A 107 -7.79 -31.57 45.04
N THR A 108 -9.07 -31.77 45.40
CA THR A 108 -10.23 -31.44 44.56
C THR A 108 -10.30 -29.95 44.30
N ILE A 109 -10.23 -29.13 45.36
CA ILE A 109 -10.25 -27.66 45.22
C ILE A 109 -9.04 -27.14 44.46
N GLN A 110 -7.86 -27.74 44.65
CA GLN A 110 -6.67 -27.42 43.85
C GLN A 110 -6.91 -27.70 42.35
N ARG A 111 -7.57 -28.82 42.02
CA ARG A 111 -7.91 -29.19 40.64
C ARG A 111 -8.98 -28.27 40.04
N GLU A 112 -10.04 -28.00 40.78
CA GLU A 112 -11.10 -27.06 40.37
C GLU A 112 -10.51 -25.68 40.09
N ARG A 113 -9.67 -25.17 41.00
CA ARG A 113 -9.02 -23.87 40.80
C ARG A 113 -8.11 -23.83 39.58
N ARG A 114 -7.36 -24.90 39.30
CA ARG A 114 -6.57 -25.02 38.06
C ARG A 114 -7.46 -24.93 36.83
N GLN A 115 -8.59 -25.64 36.83
CA GLN A 115 -9.52 -25.65 35.72
C GLN A 115 -10.15 -24.26 35.51
N GLU A 116 -10.59 -23.60 36.58
CA GLU A 116 -11.11 -22.23 36.53
C GLU A 116 -10.10 -21.26 35.90
N LEU A 117 -8.83 -21.32 36.31
CA LEU A 117 -7.77 -20.47 35.75
C LEU A 117 -7.50 -20.80 34.28
N HIS A 118 -7.51 -22.08 33.90
CA HIS A 118 -7.35 -22.49 32.51
C HIS A 118 -8.48 -21.95 31.62
N GLU A 119 -9.74 -22.12 32.05
CA GLU A 119 -10.92 -21.59 31.35
C GLU A 119 -10.88 -20.06 31.25
N TRP A 120 -10.47 -19.38 32.33
CA TRP A 120 -10.29 -17.93 32.30
C TRP A 120 -9.23 -17.48 31.29
N HIS A 121 -8.07 -18.16 31.24
CA HIS A 121 -7.03 -17.86 30.25
C HIS A 121 -7.50 -18.11 28.82
N GLU A 122 -8.24 -19.20 28.56
CA GLU A 122 -8.81 -19.47 27.23
C GLU A 122 -9.82 -18.39 26.81
N GLN A 123 -10.70 -17.98 27.71
CA GLN A 123 -11.65 -16.90 27.43
C GLN A 123 -10.94 -15.57 27.13
N MET A 124 -9.87 -15.27 27.86
CA MET A 124 -9.06 -14.09 27.62
C MET A 124 -8.36 -14.14 26.26
N ARG A 125 -7.76 -15.30 25.92
CA ARG A 125 -7.17 -15.55 24.58
C ARG A 125 -8.20 -15.35 23.47
N GLU A 126 -9.39 -15.94 23.61
CA GLU A 126 -10.47 -15.80 22.62
C GLU A 126 -10.94 -14.34 22.46
N ARG A 127 -10.97 -13.54 23.54
CA ARG A 127 -11.30 -12.10 23.46
C ARG A 127 -10.25 -11.31 22.69
N ILE A 128 -8.97 -11.53 23.00
CA ILE A 128 -7.85 -10.89 22.31
C ILE A 128 -7.86 -11.28 20.83
N LEU A 129 -8.04 -12.57 20.53
CA LEU A 129 -8.09 -13.07 19.16
C LEU A 129 -9.26 -12.45 18.39
N LYS A 130 -10.46 -12.37 18.98
CA LYS A 130 -11.62 -11.71 18.34
C LYS A 130 -11.36 -10.23 18.05
N GLN A 131 -10.71 -9.52 18.97
CA GLN A 131 -10.36 -8.12 18.75
C GLN A 131 -9.36 -7.97 17.60
N GLN A 132 -8.38 -8.86 17.53
CA GLN A 132 -7.40 -8.89 16.44
C GLN A 132 -8.05 -9.24 15.09
N GLU A 133 -8.98 -10.18 15.06
CA GLU A 133 -9.78 -10.50 13.87
C GLU A 133 -10.60 -9.31 13.39
N GLN A 134 -11.18 -8.53 14.31
CA GLN A 134 -11.90 -7.31 13.97
C GLN A 134 -10.97 -6.26 13.34
N LEU A 135 -9.77 -6.05 13.90
CA LEU A 135 -8.79 -5.12 13.36
C LEU A 135 -8.33 -5.54 11.95
N TYR A 136 -8.21 -6.85 11.68
CA TYR A 136 -7.92 -7.35 10.34
C TYR A 136 -9.05 -6.99 9.37
N ASP A 137 -10.31 -7.22 9.76
CA ASP A 137 -11.47 -6.97 8.92
C ASP A 137 -11.63 -5.45 8.64
N ASP A 138 -11.33 -4.60 9.61
CA ASP A 138 -11.30 -3.15 9.46
C ASP A 138 -10.19 -2.70 8.49
N LEU A 139 -9.00 -3.31 8.58
CA LEU A 139 -7.89 -3.05 7.65
C LEU A 139 -8.24 -3.50 6.22
N LEU A 140 -8.83 -4.68 6.08
CA LEU A 140 -9.31 -5.21 4.79
C LEU A 140 -10.31 -4.24 4.14
N ASN A 141 -11.28 -3.76 4.91
CA ASN A 141 -12.29 -2.81 4.41
C ASN A 141 -11.66 -1.45 4.06
N SER A 142 -10.70 -0.98 4.86
CA SER A 142 -9.98 0.26 4.58
C SER A 142 -9.22 0.19 3.27
N ILE A 143 -8.54 -0.93 2.98
CA ILE A 143 -7.83 -1.16 1.72
C ILE A 143 -8.81 -1.15 0.54
N LYS A 144 -9.93 -1.90 0.64
CA LYS A 144 -10.93 -2.00 -0.43
C LYS A 144 -11.53 -0.66 -0.83
N CYS A 145 -11.71 0.26 0.12
CA CYS A 145 -12.33 1.55 -0.13
C CYS A 145 -11.32 2.68 -0.37
N SER A 146 -10.01 2.40 -0.32
CA SER A 146 -8.97 3.42 -0.44
C SER A 146 -8.83 3.94 -1.88
N ASP A 147 -8.53 5.24 -2.00
CA ASP A 147 -8.05 5.90 -3.23
C ASP A 147 -6.53 5.78 -3.40
N ASN A 148 -5.82 5.33 -2.35
CA ASN A 148 -4.39 5.06 -2.32
C ASN A 148 -4.10 3.76 -1.51
N PRO A 149 -4.30 2.58 -2.10
CA PRO A 149 -4.13 1.30 -1.40
C PRO A 149 -2.68 1.02 -1.02
N GLU A 150 -1.71 1.53 -1.78
CA GLU A 150 -0.27 1.36 -1.51
C GLU A 150 0.14 1.94 -0.16
N GLY A 151 -0.57 2.96 0.33
CA GLY A 151 -0.36 3.56 1.65
C GLY A 151 -0.53 2.59 2.82
N TYR A 152 -1.19 1.44 2.62
CA TYR A 152 -1.39 0.41 3.66
C TYR A 152 -0.29 -0.66 3.70
N SER A 153 0.73 -0.59 2.85
CA SER A 153 1.80 -1.61 2.78
C SER A 153 2.49 -1.82 4.13
N PHE A 154 2.72 -0.73 4.89
CA PHE A 154 3.30 -0.80 6.23
C PHE A 154 2.36 -1.47 7.24
N ASN A 155 1.06 -1.18 7.18
CA ASN A 155 0.06 -1.81 8.04
C ASN A 155 -0.03 -3.31 7.76
N ILE A 156 -0.05 -3.71 6.48
CA ILE A 156 -0.06 -5.12 6.06
C ILE A 156 1.19 -5.83 6.56
N LEU A 157 2.38 -5.22 6.41
CA LEU A 157 3.63 -5.86 6.82
C LEU A 157 3.70 -6.11 8.33
N ASN A 158 3.23 -5.16 9.14
CA ASN A 158 3.40 -5.17 10.60
C ASN A 158 2.18 -5.68 11.38
N PHE A 159 1.11 -6.11 10.69
CA PHE A 159 -0.05 -6.70 11.35
C PHE A 159 0.33 -8.05 11.98
N ASN A 160 -0.19 -8.33 13.18
CA ASN A 160 -0.01 -9.65 13.78
C ASN A 160 -1.00 -10.64 13.14
N TYR A 161 -0.50 -11.68 12.47
CA TYR A 161 -1.33 -12.70 11.80
C TYR A 161 -1.47 -14.00 12.58
N GLN A 162 -0.85 -14.09 13.76
CA GLN A 162 -0.80 -15.32 14.53
C GLN A 162 -2.22 -15.75 14.96
N ASP A 163 -2.51 -17.04 14.79
CA ASP A 163 -3.74 -17.72 15.21
C ASP A 163 -5.06 -17.20 14.59
N LEU A 164 -4.99 -16.29 13.62
CA LEU A 164 -6.18 -15.75 12.96
C LEU A 164 -6.91 -16.83 12.14
N ARG A 165 -8.24 -16.84 12.27
CA ARG A 165 -9.10 -17.83 11.62
C ARG A 165 -9.68 -17.31 10.31
N ASN A 166 -10.37 -18.19 9.57
CA ASN A 166 -11.11 -17.87 8.34
C ASN A 166 -10.25 -17.31 7.19
N GLY A 167 -9.00 -17.77 7.09
CA GLY A 167 -8.09 -17.38 6.00
C GLY A 167 -7.66 -15.91 6.05
N ARG A 168 -7.62 -15.31 7.24
CA ARG A 168 -7.08 -13.96 7.47
C ARG A 168 -5.55 -13.99 7.42
N THR A 169 -5.01 -13.97 6.21
CA THR A 169 -3.57 -14.00 5.97
C THR A 169 -3.07 -12.66 5.44
N ARG A 170 -1.77 -12.46 5.55
CA ARG A 170 -1.06 -11.35 4.90
C ARG A 170 -1.26 -11.37 3.39
N GLU A 171 -1.08 -12.53 2.77
CA GLU A 171 -1.22 -12.72 1.32
C GLU A 171 -2.59 -12.26 0.81
N LYS A 172 -3.67 -12.55 1.55
CA LYS A 172 -5.02 -12.09 1.20
C LYS A 172 -5.13 -10.57 1.18
N LEU A 173 -4.51 -9.85 2.13
CA LEU A 173 -4.49 -8.38 2.11
C LEU A 173 -3.66 -7.85 0.95
N GLU A 174 -2.51 -8.45 0.65
CA GLU A 174 -1.65 -8.06 -0.48
C GLU A 174 -2.33 -8.27 -1.84
N ILE A 175 -3.09 -9.36 -1.99
CA ILE A 175 -3.92 -9.59 -3.19
C ILE A 175 -4.98 -8.50 -3.32
N ILE A 176 -5.75 -8.24 -2.27
CA ILE A 176 -6.81 -7.22 -2.28
C ILE A 176 -6.24 -5.81 -2.54
N GLN A 177 -5.08 -5.50 -1.94
CA GLN A 177 -4.38 -4.24 -2.20
C GLN A 177 -4.02 -4.11 -3.70
N ARG A 178 -3.46 -5.17 -4.30
CA ARG A 178 -3.10 -5.19 -5.72
C ARG A 178 -4.32 -5.08 -6.63
N GLU A 179 -5.39 -5.83 -6.33
CA GLU A 179 -6.65 -5.77 -7.08
C GLU A 179 -7.24 -4.36 -7.04
N ARG A 180 -7.26 -3.72 -5.86
CA ARG A 180 -7.75 -2.34 -5.72
C ARG A 180 -6.89 -1.35 -6.50
N CYS A 181 -5.56 -1.50 -6.49
CA CYS A 181 -4.68 -0.66 -7.32
C CYS A 181 -5.01 -0.82 -8.81
N GLN A 182 -5.24 -2.05 -9.29
CA GLN A 182 -5.60 -2.31 -10.68
C GLN A 182 -6.98 -1.74 -11.05
N GLU A 183 -7.95 -1.77 -10.14
CA GLU A 183 -9.25 -1.12 -10.33
C GLU A 183 -9.10 0.39 -10.51
N LEU A 184 -8.38 1.05 -9.60
CA LEU A 184 -8.14 2.48 -9.66
C LEU A 184 -7.42 2.90 -10.95
N GLU A 185 -6.47 2.09 -11.42
CA GLU A 185 -5.78 2.31 -12.70
C GLU A 185 -6.71 2.24 -13.92
N LYS A 186 -7.79 1.45 -13.87
CA LYS A 186 -8.81 1.39 -14.94
C LYS A 186 -9.73 2.60 -14.95
N GLU A 187 -9.85 3.30 -13.83
CA GLU A 187 -10.66 4.52 -13.71
C GLU A 187 -9.94 5.77 -14.25
N ILE A 188 -8.62 5.69 -14.48
CA ILE A 188 -7.81 6.81 -14.99
C ILE A 188 -8.10 7.04 -16.48
N ARG A 189 -8.35 8.30 -16.84
CA ARG A 189 -8.58 8.76 -18.20
C ARG A 189 -7.28 9.16 -18.87
N ASN A 190 -6.78 8.31 -19.77
CA ASN A 190 -5.50 8.56 -20.44
C ASN A 190 -5.65 9.53 -21.61
N ILE A 191 -4.82 10.57 -21.62
CA ILE A 191 -4.72 11.59 -22.67
C ILE A 191 -3.32 11.52 -23.27
N LEU A 192 -3.24 11.19 -24.56
CA LEU A 192 -1.97 11.13 -25.28
C LEU A 192 -1.75 12.43 -26.06
N VAL A 193 -0.61 13.10 -25.88
CA VAL A 193 -0.30 14.37 -26.54
C VAL A 193 0.72 14.13 -27.63
N ILE A 194 0.36 14.36 -28.88
CA ILE A 194 1.16 14.06 -30.09
C ILE A 194 1.26 15.31 -30.95
N GLY A 195 2.40 15.54 -31.58
CA GLY A 195 2.61 16.73 -32.41
C GLY A 195 4.08 17.01 -32.68
N CYS A 196 4.35 17.89 -33.65
CA CYS A 196 5.73 18.21 -34.01
C CYS A 196 6.52 18.79 -32.82
N THR A 197 7.84 18.67 -32.87
CA THR A 197 8.74 19.44 -31.99
C THR A 197 8.46 20.93 -32.16
N GLY A 198 8.52 21.69 -31.06
CA GLY A 198 8.29 23.15 -31.07
C GLY A 198 6.82 23.61 -31.15
N ASN A 199 5.86 22.68 -31.29
CA ASN A 199 4.43 23.02 -31.31
C ASN A 199 3.83 23.30 -29.91
N GLY A 200 4.61 23.16 -28.83
CA GLY A 200 4.17 23.45 -27.46
C GLY A 200 3.39 22.33 -26.78
N LYS A 201 3.76 21.05 -27.00
CA LYS A 201 3.14 19.89 -26.33
C LYS A 201 3.36 19.91 -24.81
N SER A 202 4.61 19.98 -24.38
CA SER A 202 4.99 20.03 -22.96
C SER A 202 4.36 21.23 -22.26
N THR A 203 4.34 22.39 -22.91
CA THR A 203 3.61 23.57 -22.44
C THR A 203 2.10 23.33 -22.28
N LEU A 204 1.46 22.65 -23.25
CA LEU A 204 0.05 22.26 -23.15
C LEU A 204 -0.18 21.30 -21.96
N CYS A 205 0.75 20.36 -21.72
CA CYS A 205 0.69 19.43 -20.60
C CYS A 205 0.80 20.17 -19.26
N ASN A 206 1.77 21.07 -19.11
CA ASN A 206 1.89 21.92 -17.91
C ASN A 206 0.62 22.74 -17.66
N VAL A 207 0.02 23.32 -18.71
CA VAL A 207 -1.26 24.05 -18.60
C VAL A 207 -2.39 23.16 -18.07
N LEU A 208 -2.40 21.87 -18.40
CA LEU A 208 -3.43 20.91 -17.98
C LEU A 208 -3.19 20.28 -16.61
N VAL A 209 -1.94 20.16 -16.16
CA VAL A 209 -1.67 19.62 -14.83
C VAL A 209 -1.76 20.68 -13.74
N ASN A 210 -1.20 21.86 -14.00
CA ASN A 210 -1.09 22.94 -13.02
C ASN A 210 -2.44 23.47 -12.56
N LYS A 211 -2.69 23.50 -11.25
CA LYS A 211 -3.88 24.12 -10.66
C LYS A 211 -3.73 25.64 -10.62
N ASP A 212 -4.85 26.35 -10.47
CA ASP A 212 -4.87 27.80 -10.44
C ASP A 212 -3.86 28.34 -9.41
N ASN A 213 -2.84 29.06 -9.90
CA ASN A 213 -1.69 29.65 -9.18
C ASN A 213 -0.47 28.76 -8.88
N GLU A 214 -0.48 27.47 -9.22
CA GLU A 214 0.72 26.62 -9.12
C GLU A 214 1.44 26.64 -10.48
N LEU A 215 2.62 27.27 -10.56
CA LEU A 215 3.47 27.21 -11.74
C LEU A 215 4.59 26.21 -11.47
N LYS A 216 4.26 24.92 -11.49
CA LYS A 216 5.28 23.87 -11.45
C LYS A 216 5.59 23.44 -12.87
N GLU A 217 6.86 23.54 -13.26
CA GLU A 217 7.34 22.91 -14.48
C GLU A 217 7.47 21.40 -14.21
N ILE A 218 6.50 20.63 -14.71
CA ILE A 218 6.47 19.17 -14.58
C ILE A 218 7.02 18.53 -15.86
N PHE A 219 6.66 19.12 -17.00
CA PHE A 219 7.18 18.80 -18.31
C PHE A 219 8.16 19.91 -18.71
N GLU A 220 9.40 19.55 -19.08
CA GLU A 220 10.43 20.55 -19.41
C GLU A 220 10.03 21.34 -20.68
N GLU A 221 9.89 22.65 -20.55
CA GLU A 221 9.66 23.61 -21.63
C GLU A 221 11.02 24.18 -22.12
N SER A 222 11.13 24.56 -23.39
CA SER A 222 12.35 25.21 -23.88
C SER A 222 12.09 26.19 -25.02
N ASP A 223 12.81 27.31 -24.99
CA ASP A 223 12.87 28.31 -26.07
C ASP A 223 13.84 27.97 -27.22
N GLY A 224 14.66 26.93 -27.06
CA GLY A 224 15.71 26.57 -28.02
C GLY A 224 15.21 25.78 -29.24
N SER A 225 15.91 25.90 -30.37
CA SER A 225 15.64 25.20 -31.64
C SER A 225 15.90 23.68 -31.62
N THR A 226 16.10 23.07 -30.46
CA THR A 226 16.47 21.65 -30.32
C THR A 226 15.53 20.96 -29.34
N ALA A 227 14.98 19.81 -29.75
CA ALA A 227 14.11 19.00 -28.89
C ALA A 227 14.88 18.53 -27.64
N LYS A 228 14.39 18.90 -26.46
CA LYS A 228 14.93 18.40 -25.18
C LYS A 228 14.23 17.16 -24.64
N THR A 229 12.94 16.94 -24.99
CA THR A 229 12.19 15.75 -24.55
C THR A 229 12.82 14.48 -25.13
N ARG A 230 13.74 13.88 -24.37
CA ARG A 230 14.44 12.64 -24.75
C ARG A 230 13.68 11.38 -24.34
N ASN A 231 12.69 11.51 -23.46
CA ASN A 231 11.88 10.41 -22.91
C ASN A 231 10.40 10.83 -22.74
N ILE A 232 9.49 9.87 -22.80
CA ILE A 232 8.05 10.11 -22.50
C ILE A 232 7.85 10.46 -21.03
N GLN A 233 7.18 11.57 -20.80
CA GLN A 233 6.78 12.04 -19.48
C GLN A 233 5.27 11.83 -19.30
N SER A 234 4.83 11.58 -18.07
CA SER A 234 3.40 11.47 -17.79
C SER A 234 3.10 11.90 -16.38
N GLU A 235 1.95 12.51 -16.18
CA GLU A 235 1.52 12.99 -14.87
C GLU A 235 0.02 12.75 -14.67
N VAL A 236 -0.40 12.51 -13.42
CA VAL A 236 -1.81 12.28 -13.09
C VAL A 236 -2.36 13.50 -12.36
N PHE A 237 -3.46 14.05 -12.87
CA PHE A 237 -4.17 15.17 -12.23
C PHE A 237 -5.65 14.85 -12.05
N LYS A 238 -6.29 15.51 -11.08
CA LYS A 238 -7.72 15.33 -10.78
C LYS A 238 -8.49 16.58 -11.17
N TYR A 239 -9.58 16.42 -11.92
CA TYR A 239 -10.50 17.49 -12.27
C TYR A 239 -11.95 17.01 -12.15
N LYS A 240 -12.76 17.75 -11.37
CA LYS A 240 -14.17 17.40 -11.06
C LYS A 240 -14.39 15.93 -10.66
N GLY A 241 -13.48 15.38 -9.84
CA GLY A 241 -13.57 13.99 -9.38
C GLY A 241 -12.92 12.96 -10.30
N ILE A 242 -12.67 13.29 -11.57
CA ILE A 242 -12.09 12.39 -12.57
C ILE A 242 -10.57 12.50 -12.54
N LYS A 243 -9.87 11.35 -12.50
CA LYS A 243 -8.42 11.27 -12.63
C LYS A 243 -8.06 11.19 -14.11
N TYR A 244 -7.19 12.09 -14.56
CA TYR A 244 -6.64 12.11 -15.91
C TYR A 244 -5.14 11.85 -15.84
N ARG A 245 -4.63 11.01 -16.74
CA ARG A 245 -3.19 10.85 -16.99
C ARG A 245 -2.87 11.53 -18.30
N ILE A 246 -2.06 12.57 -18.27
CA ILE A 246 -1.54 13.19 -19.49
C ILE A 246 -0.18 12.60 -19.82
N ILE A 247 0.03 12.23 -21.07
CA ILE A 247 1.25 11.57 -21.56
C ILE A 247 1.85 12.46 -22.64
N ASP A 248 2.96 13.11 -22.32
CA ASP A 248 3.72 13.92 -23.26
C ASP A 248 4.68 13.03 -24.05
N THR A 249 4.56 13.07 -25.37
CA THR A 249 5.35 12.26 -26.29
C THR A 249 6.53 13.03 -26.85
N ILE A 250 7.54 12.30 -27.31
CA ILE A 250 8.67 12.90 -28.00
C ILE A 250 8.14 13.60 -29.26
N GLY A 251 8.51 14.86 -29.41
CA GLY A 251 8.16 15.62 -30.60
C GLY A 251 8.81 15.05 -31.83
N PHE A 252 8.04 14.98 -32.91
CA PHE A 252 8.60 14.70 -34.21
C PHE A 252 9.02 16.02 -34.86
N GLY A 253 10.31 16.19 -35.15
CA GLY A 253 10.74 17.10 -36.23
C GLY A 253 11.89 18.01 -35.88
N ASP A 254 13.07 17.65 -36.36
CA ASP A 254 13.88 18.51 -37.23
C ASP A 254 14.72 17.56 -38.10
N THR A 255 14.65 17.72 -39.42
CA THR A 255 15.12 16.78 -40.47
C THR A 255 14.28 15.51 -40.66
N LYS A 256 14.12 15.11 -41.95
CA LYS A 256 13.54 13.85 -42.48
C LYS A 256 12.94 12.90 -41.42
N LEU A 257 11.78 13.28 -40.90
CA LEU A 257 11.08 12.48 -39.89
C LEU A 257 10.71 11.13 -40.46
N LYS A 258 11.32 10.08 -39.91
CA LYS A 258 10.95 8.71 -40.18
C LYS A 258 9.68 8.44 -39.38
N PRO A 259 8.54 8.08 -39.99
CA PRO A 259 7.34 7.58 -39.29
C PRO A 259 7.60 6.64 -38.11
N ARG A 260 8.74 5.94 -38.17
CA ARG A 260 9.30 5.11 -37.10
C ARG A 260 9.42 5.83 -35.75
N GLU A 261 9.81 7.10 -35.70
CA GLU A 261 9.99 7.83 -34.42
C GLU A 261 8.65 8.11 -33.72
N VAL A 262 7.62 8.51 -34.48
CA VAL A 262 6.25 8.69 -33.97
C VAL A 262 5.75 7.38 -33.36
N ILE A 263 6.01 6.29 -34.08
CA ILE A 263 5.57 4.96 -33.73
C ILE A 263 6.26 4.47 -32.45
N LEU A 264 7.57 4.66 -32.33
CA LEU A 264 8.33 4.31 -31.13
C LEU A 264 7.87 5.12 -29.93
N SER A 265 7.65 6.42 -30.09
CA SER A 265 7.16 7.27 -29.01
C SER A 265 5.76 6.87 -28.53
N ILE A 266 4.92 6.39 -29.43
CA ILE A 266 3.59 5.88 -29.06
C ILE A 266 3.71 4.50 -28.44
N ALA A 267 4.64 3.67 -28.94
CA ALA A 267 4.85 2.33 -28.44
C ALA A 267 5.42 2.28 -27.01
N GLU A 268 6.36 3.16 -26.70
CA GLU A 268 6.84 3.34 -25.33
C GLU A 268 5.74 3.90 -24.40
N SER A 269 4.69 4.51 -24.94
CA SER A 269 3.52 4.96 -24.17
C SER A 269 2.49 3.85 -23.93
N TYR A 270 2.61 2.69 -24.58
CA TYR A 270 1.56 1.67 -24.60
C TYR A 270 1.21 1.10 -23.24
N LYS A 271 2.20 0.81 -22.39
CA LYS A 271 1.94 0.35 -21.02
C LYS A 271 1.07 1.34 -20.23
N LYS A 272 1.30 2.65 -20.43
CA LYS A 272 0.53 3.71 -19.74
C LYS A 272 -0.89 3.86 -20.28
N ILE A 273 -1.17 3.34 -21.48
CA ILE A 273 -2.48 3.41 -22.13
C ILE A 273 -3.14 2.02 -22.30
N GLU A 274 -2.65 1.01 -21.59
CA GLU A 274 -3.18 -0.37 -21.62
C GLU A 274 -4.68 -0.43 -21.29
N ASN A 275 -5.11 0.40 -20.33
CA ASN A 275 -6.53 0.53 -19.96
C ASN A 275 -7.37 1.32 -20.99
N GLY A 276 -6.76 1.77 -22.09
CA GLY A 276 -7.37 2.49 -23.19
C GLY A 276 -7.08 3.99 -23.18
N LEU A 277 -7.45 4.66 -24.26
CA LEU A 277 -7.29 6.09 -24.47
C LEU A 277 -8.63 6.80 -24.31
N THR A 278 -8.65 7.92 -23.60
CA THR A 278 -9.83 8.79 -23.55
C THR A 278 -9.75 9.87 -24.62
N GLN A 279 -8.54 10.40 -24.88
CA GLN A 279 -8.35 11.41 -25.92
C GLN A 279 -6.91 11.38 -26.45
N ILE A 280 -6.74 11.77 -27.71
CA ILE A 280 -5.48 12.18 -28.30
C ILE A 280 -5.55 13.69 -28.58
N PHE A 281 -4.63 14.45 -28.00
CA PHE A 281 -4.41 15.85 -28.37
C PHE A 281 -3.34 15.92 -29.45
N PHE A 282 -3.80 16.19 -30.67
CA PHE A 282 -2.94 16.37 -31.84
C PHE A 282 -2.55 17.84 -31.97
N VAL A 283 -1.39 18.19 -31.41
CA VAL A 283 -0.91 19.56 -31.20
C VAL A 283 -0.18 20.09 -32.44
N THR A 284 -0.67 21.20 -32.97
CA THR A 284 -0.15 21.82 -34.18
C THR A 284 -0.14 23.35 -34.06
N GLU A 285 1.00 23.99 -34.39
CA GLU A 285 1.02 25.44 -34.62
C GLU A 285 0.51 25.75 -36.03
N ARG A 286 1.05 25.05 -37.04
CA ARG A 286 0.67 25.15 -38.45
C ARG A 286 0.26 23.77 -38.95
N PHE A 287 -0.92 23.69 -39.58
CA PHE A 287 -1.41 22.42 -40.07
C PHE A 287 -0.71 22.13 -41.41
N THR A 288 0.38 21.37 -41.36
CA THR A 288 1.21 21.05 -42.53
C THR A 288 0.82 19.69 -43.13
N LEU A 289 1.28 19.41 -44.35
CA LEU A 289 1.12 18.07 -44.95
C LEU A 289 1.83 16.98 -44.15
N GLN A 290 2.91 17.31 -43.45
CA GLN A 290 3.56 16.39 -42.52
C GLN A 290 2.66 16.02 -41.34
N ALA A 291 1.88 16.97 -40.83
CA ALA A 291 0.89 16.68 -39.80
C ALA A 291 -0.20 15.72 -40.32
N VAL A 292 -0.60 15.85 -41.59
CA VAL A 292 -1.51 14.89 -42.25
C VAL A 292 -0.87 13.49 -42.33
N GLU A 293 0.41 13.37 -42.67
CA GLU A 293 1.09 12.06 -42.73
C GLU A 293 1.10 11.36 -41.36
N VAL A 294 1.39 12.11 -40.29
CA VAL A 294 1.35 11.57 -38.93
C VAL A 294 -0.06 11.14 -38.54
N TYR A 295 -1.07 11.95 -38.88
CA TYR A 295 -2.47 11.59 -38.66
C TYR A 295 -2.83 10.27 -39.36
N GLU A 296 -2.43 10.09 -40.62
CA GLU A 296 -2.68 8.84 -41.35
C GLU A 296 -1.96 7.63 -40.73
N ILE A 297 -0.76 7.82 -40.17
CA ILE A 297 -0.03 6.76 -39.45
C ILE A 297 -0.81 6.35 -38.18
N LEU A 298 -1.30 7.32 -37.40
CA LEU A 298 -2.11 7.02 -36.21
C LEU A 298 -3.31 6.15 -36.60
N LYS A 299 -4.03 6.59 -37.63
CA LYS A 299 -5.29 6.00 -38.07
C LYS A 299 -5.16 4.62 -38.71
N LYS A 300 -4.13 4.41 -39.55
CA LYS A 300 -4.00 3.23 -40.41
C LYS A 300 -2.98 2.20 -39.92
N VAL A 301 -2.02 2.63 -39.11
CA VAL A 301 -0.90 1.77 -38.68
C VAL A 301 -1.01 1.42 -37.21
N LEU A 302 -1.19 2.42 -36.34
CA LEU A 302 -1.08 2.25 -34.88
C LEU A 302 -2.42 1.93 -34.22
N PHE A 303 -3.48 2.53 -34.72
CA PHE A 303 -4.84 2.34 -34.24
C PHE A 303 -5.73 1.90 -35.40
N ASP A 304 -7.04 2.08 -35.27
CA ASP A 304 -8.01 1.85 -36.33
C ASP A 304 -8.77 3.14 -36.70
N GLU A 305 -9.64 3.05 -37.71
CA GLU A 305 -10.43 4.18 -38.20
C GLU A 305 -11.26 4.89 -37.11
N ASN A 306 -11.64 4.18 -36.03
CA ASN A 306 -12.44 4.75 -34.93
C ASN A 306 -11.61 5.65 -34.02
N ILE A 307 -10.27 5.61 -34.08
CA ILE A 307 -9.42 6.51 -33.27
C ILE A 307 -9.73 7.98 -33.56
N THR A 308 -10.22 8.26 -34.75
CA THR A 308 -10.56 9.60 -35.22
C THR A 308 -11.58 10.27 -34.31
N ASP A 309 -12.53 9.52 -33.74
CA ASP A 309 -13.52 9.97 -32.76
C ASP A 309 -12.92 10.44 -31.43
N TYR A 310 -11.68 10.04 -31.16
CA TYR A 310 -10.93 10.34 -29.93
C TYR A 310 -9.76 11.31 -30.18
N ILE A 311 -9.61 11.82 -31.40
CA ILE A 311 -8.63 12.85 -31.72
C ILE A 311 -9.28 14.24 -31.61
N THR A 312 -8.59 15.14 -30.91
CA THR A 312 -8.83 16.59 -30.96
C THR A 312 -7.60 17.28 -31.49
N ILE A 313 -7.78 18.11 -32.52
CA ILE A 313 -6.72 18.96 -33.04
C ILE A 313 -6.58 20.16 -32.09
N VAL A 314 -5.39 20.37 -31.53
CA VAL A 314 -5.11 21.52 -30.65
C VAL A 314 -4.20 22.48 -31.38
N LYS A 315 -4.76 23.62 -31.78
CA LYS A 315 -4.10 24.70 -32.48
C LYS A 315 -3.44 25.65 -31.48
N THR A 316 -2.12 25.64 -31.41
CA THR A 316 -1.34 26.46 -30.46
C THR A 316 -0.86 27.77 -31.08
N LYS A 317 -0.36 28.68 -30.23
CA LYS A 317 0.15 30.02 -30.59
C LYS A 317 -0.85 30.86 -31.39
N PHE A 318 -2.14 30.73 -31.07
CA PHE A 318 -3.20 31.49 -31.73
C PHE A 318 -3.69 32.62 -30.83
N SER A 319 -3.10 33.80 -30.93
CA SER A 319 -3.33 34.93 -30.00
C SER A 319 -4.80 35.37 -29.87
N ARG A 320 -5.61 35.16 -30.91
CA ARG A 320 -7.04 35.50 -30.96
C ARG A 320 -7.97 34.35 -30.52
N PHE A 321 -7.45 33.32 -29.85
CA PHE A 321 -8.20 32.10 -29.50
C PHE A 321 -9.49 32.35 -28.68
N LYS A 322 -9.55 33.47 -27.96
CA LYS A 322 -10.73 33.89 -27.19
C LYS A 322 -11.91 34.32 -28.07
N TYR A 323 -11.66 34.64 -29.34
CA TYR A 323 -12.68 35.14 -30.27
C TYR A 323 -13.13 34.01 -31.20
N LYS A 324 -14.29 33.43 -30.92
CA LYS A 324 -14.85 32.31 -31.70
C LYS A 324 -14.92 32.59 -33.21
N SER A 325 -15.27 33.83 -33.59
CA SER A 325 -15.34 34.24 -35.00
C SER A 325 -13.98 34.21 -35.71
N GLU A 326 -12.88 34.46 -34.99
CA GLU A 326 -11.52 34.38 -35.55
C GLU A 326 -11.08 32.92 -35.71
N CYS A 327 -11.45 32.05 -34.76
CA CYS A 327 -11.25 30.61 -34.88
C CYS A 327 -12.02 30.03 -36.07
N GLU A 328 -13.30 30.41 -36.25
CA GLU A 328 -14.13 29.96 -37.39
C GLU A 328 -13.54 30.39 -38.74
N LYS A 329 -13.02 31.62 -38.84
CA LYS A 329 -12.33 32.10 -40.04
C LYS A 329 -11.07 31.27 -40.35
N ASP A 330 -10.30 30.91 -39.33
CA ASP A 330 -9.11 30.07 -39.51
C ASP A 330 -9.48 28.66 -39.99
N ILE A 331 -10.53 28.05 -39.42
CA ILE A 331 -11.06 26.76 -39.89
C ILE A 331 -11.43 26.83 -41.36
N GLN A 332 -12.23 27.82 -41.77
CA GLN A 332 -12.64 27.99 -43.17
C GLN A 332 -11.45 28.18 -44.10
N LYS A 333 -10.37 28.82 -43.63
CA LYS A 333 -9.14 28.98 -44.40
C LYS A 333 -8.41 27.63 -44.55
N LEU A 334 -8.23 26.90 -43.46
CA LEU A 334 -7.60 25.57 -43.48
C LEU A 334 -8.34 24.59 -44.42
N GLU A 335 -9.68 24.63 -44.41
CA GLU A 335 -10.51 23.80 -45.29
C GLU A 335 -10.34 24.15 -46.78
N LYS A 336 -10.16 25.44 -47.10
CA LYS A 336 -9.95 25.91 -48.48
C LYS A 336 -8.52 25.64 -48.98
N ASP A 337 -7.53 25.80 -48.12
CA ASP A 337 -6.11 25.73 -48.50
C ASP A 337 -5.66 24.30 -48.85
N SER A 338 -6.29 23.25 -48.29
CA SER A 338 -5.92 21.86 -48.60
C SER A 338 -7.05 20.85 -48.38
N LYS A 339 -7.42 20.13 -49.44
CA LYS A 339 -8.39 19.03 -49.39
C LYS A 339 -7.98 17.92 -48.40
N LYS A 340 -6.68 17.66 -48.25
CA LYS A 340 -6.17 16.66 -47.31
C LYS A 340 -6.40 17.10 -45.86
N ILE A 341 -6.12 18.37 -45.56
CA ILE A 341 -6.35 18.94 -44.22
C ILE A 341 -7.85 18.99 -43.90
N HIS A 342 -8.67 19.41 -44.86
CA HIS A 342 -10.13 19.37 -44.74
C HIS A 342 -10.63 17.95 -44.38
N GLY A 343 -10.15 16.93 -45.08
CA GLY A 343 -10.49 15.54 -44.79
C GLY A 343 -10.15 15.11 -43.35
N VAL A 344 -8.97 15.53 -42.84
CA VAL A 344 -8.59 15.26 -41.44
C VAL A 344 -9.54 15.96 -40.46
N ILE A 345 -9.82 17.25 -40.67
CA ILE A 345 -10.73 18.02 -39.80
C ILE A 345 -12.13 17.39 -39.77
N GLU A 346 -12.68 17.04 -40.94
CA GLU A 346 -13.99 16.39 -41.06
C GLU A 346 -14.03 15.04 -40.35
N SER A 347 -13.02 14.19 -40.56
CA SER A 347 -12.95 12.88 -39.89
C SER A 347 -12.78 12.98 -38.36
N CYS A 348 -12.22 14.07 -37.86
CA CYS A 348 -12.21 14.39 -36.43
C CYS A 348 -13.50 15.09 -35.97
N ASN A 349 -14.60 15.00 -36.72
CA ASN A 349 -15.89 15.65 -36.44
C ASN A 349 -15.76 17.15 -36.14
N LYS A 350 -14.83 17.83 -36.83
CA LYS A 350 -14.50 19.25 -36.62
C LYS A 350 -14.07 19.60 -35.19
N ARG A 351 -13.56 18.62 -34.43
CA ARG A 351 -12.97 18.85 -33.10
C ARG A 351 -11.62 19.53 -33.21
N ILE A 352 -11.65 20.85 -33.22
CA ILE A 352 -10.46 21.71 -33.15
C ILE A 352 -10.59 22.69 -31.98
N ILE A 353 -9.54 22.79 -31.18
CA ILE A 353 -9.43 23.73 -30.06
C ILE A 353 -8.30 24.69 -30.34
N TYR A 354 -8.55 25.98 -30.13
CA TYR A 354 -7.54 27.02 -30.24
C TYR A 354 -7.08 27.45 -28.85
N VAL A 355 -5.77 27.54 -28.66
CA VAL A 355 -5.15 27.97 -27.40
C VAL A 355 -3.96 28.90 -27.66
N ASP A 356 -3.68 29.75 -26.69
CA ASP A 356 -2.44 30.52 -26.61
C ASP A 356 -1.80 30.27 -25.25
N ASN A 357 -0.66 29.57 -25.25
CA ASN A 357 0.06 29.18 -24.05
C ASN A 357 1.47 29.78 -24.11
N PRO A 358 1.61 31.12 -24.00
CA PRO A 358 2.92 31.76 -23.99
C PRO A 358 3.73 31.29 -22.78
N GLN A 359 5.05 31.39 -22.87
CA GLN A 359 5.93 31.06 -21.75
C GLN A 359 5.71 31.96 -20.53
N ILE A 360 5.96 31.38 -19.36
CA ILE A 360 5.90 32.08 -18.08
C ILE A 360 7.24 31.82 -17.40
N ASN A 361 8.05 32.86 -17.27
CA ASN A 361 9.34 32.79 -16.60
C ASN A 361 9.12 32.79 -15.08
N GLU A 362 9.89 31.97 -14.36
CA GLU A 362 9.91 31.98 -12.90
C GLU A 362 10.57 33.26 -12.34
N HIS A 363 11.52 33.83 -13.10
CA HIS A 363 12.17 35.10 -12.77
C HIS A 363 11.45 36.25 -13.48
N ILE A 364 10.73 37.05 -12.70
CA ILE A 364 9.97 38.21 -13.17
C ILE A 364 10.79 39.47 -12.84
N TYR A 365 11.22 40.19 -13.86
CA TYR A 365 11.74 41.55 -13.69
C TYR A 365 10.59 42.54 -13.51
N GLU A 366 10.81 43.66 -12.80
CA GLU A 366 9.75 44.64 -12.50
C GLU A 366 9.00 45.11 -13.76
N ASP A 367 9.71 45.25 -14.89
CA ASP A 367 9.15 45.68 -16.17
C ASP A 367 8.27 44.61 -16.86
N ASP A 368 8.36 43.34 -16.44
CA ASP A 368 7.69 42.19 -17.07
C ASP A 368 6.43 41.74 -16.32
N ILE A 369 6.07 42.35 -15.19
CA ILE A 369 4.92 41.96 -14.36
C ILE A 369 3.61 41.93 -15.18
N ALA A 370 3.37 42.97 -15.97
CA ALA A 370 2.16 43.06 -16.80
C ALA A 370 2.11 41.95 -17.88
N VAL A 371 3.27 41.60 -18.45
CA VAL A 371 3.39 40.52 -19.44
C VAL A 371 3.17 39.16 -18.78
N PHE A 372 3.76 38.95 -17.61
CA PHE A 372 3.56 37.75 -16.79
C PHE A 372 2.09 37.54 -16.45
N GLU A 373 1.39 38.55 -15.93
CA GLU A 373 -0.03 38.46 -15.59
C GLU A 373 -0.90 38.18 -16.83
N SER A 374 -0.57 38.80 -17.96
CA SER A 374 -1.25 38.57 -19.24
C SER A 374 -1.06 37.12 -19.72
N ASN A 375 0.16 36.60 -19.68
CA ASN A 375 0.49 35.24 -20.08
C ASN A 375 -0.16 34.21 -19.16
N LYS A 376 -0.18 34.46 -17.86
CA LYS A 376 -0.90 33.66 -16.86
C LYS A 376 -2.39 33.59 -17.16
N LYS A 377 -3.05 34.74 -17.38
CA LYS A 377 -4.47 34.80 -17.77
C LYS A 377 -4.74 34.06 -19.08
N LYS A 378 -3.82 34.08 -20.05
CA LYS A 378 -3.96 33.31 -21.30
C LYS A 378 -3.89 31.80 -21.03
N ARG A 379 -2.91 31.32 -20.27
CA ARG A 379 -2.80 29.91 -19.88
C ARG A 379 -4.03 29.44 -19.09
N GLU A 380 -4.55 30.25 -18.17
CA GLU A 380 -5.78 29.95 -17.41
C GLU A 380 -7.01 29.79 -18.33
N GLU A 381 -7.19 30.68 -19.31
CA GLU A 381 -8.29 30.56 -20.27
C GLU A 381 -8.13 29.33 -21.18
N SER A 382 -6.91 29.07 -21.66
CA SER A 382 -6.61 27.84 -22.42
C SER A 382 -6.92 26.59 -21.61
N ARG A 383 -6.54 26.55 -20.32
CA ARG A 383 -6.85 25.47 -19.39
C ARG A 383 -8.35 25.24 -19.27
N LYS A 384 -9.14 26.30 -19.06
CA LYS A 384 -10.61 26.20 -18.98
C LYS A 384 -11.21 25.59 -20.24
N ILE A 385 -10.77 26.04 -21.43
CA ILE A 385 -11.25 25.50 -22.71
C ILE A 385 -10.94 24.01 -22.83
N LEU A 386 -9.71 23.60 -22.54
CA LEU A 386 -9.28 22.19 -22.66
C LEU A 386 -10.02 21.29 -21.67
N LEU A 387 -10.17 21.72 -20.41
CA LEU A 387 -10.87 20.95 -19.38
C LEU A 387 -12.38 20.82 -19.69
N ASN A 388 -13.02 21.90 -20.14
CA ASN A 388 -14.42 21.86 -20.59
C ASN A 388 -14.61 20.91 -21.77
N HIS A 389 -13.64 20.83 -22.68
CA HIS A 389 -13.68 19.85 -23.78
C HIS A 389 -13.56 18.41 -23.25
N LEU A 390 -12.63 18.15 -22.33
CA LEU A 390 -12.42 16.83 -21.73
C LEU A 390 -13.65 16.33 -20.97
N GLU A 391 -14.45 17.20 -20.34
CA GLU A 391 -15.72 16.82 -19.71
C GLU A 391 -16.67 16.10 -20.68
N ASN A 392 -16.64 16.46 -21.96
CA ASN A 392 -17.48 15.85 -22.98
C ASN A 392 -16.83 14.60 -23.62
N CYS A 393 -15.58 14.31 -23.28
CA CYS A 393 -14.79 13.19 -23.81
C CYS A 393 -14.59 12.13 -22.73
N GLN A 394 -15.64 11.35 -22.44
CA GLN A 394 -15.63 10.34 -21.37
C GLN A 394 -15.64 8.89 -21.86
N LYS A 395 -15.71 8.67 -23.18
CA LYS A 395 -15.60 7.31 -23.74
C LYS A 395 -14.15 6.87 -23.71
N VAL A 396 -13.91 5.58 -23.49
CA VAL A 396 -12.58 4.98 -23.58
C VAL A 396 -12.49 4.21 -24.88
N TYR A 397 -11.51 4.57 -25.70
CA TYR A 397 -11.08 3.83 -26.86
C TYR A 397 -10.14 2.70 -26.43
N LYS A 398 -10.47 1.47 -26.85
CA LYS A 398 -9.58 0.31 -26.74
C LYS A 398 -9.36 -0.24 -28.15
N SER A 399 -8.11 -0.43 -28.51
CA SER A 399 -7.73 -0.95 -29.83
C SER A 399 -7.31 -2.41 -29.70
N LYS A 400 -7.96 -3.29 -30.45
CA LYS A 400 -7.54 -4.70 -30.56
C LYS A 400 -6.15 -4.84 -31.18
N ASP A 401 -5.75 -3.89 -32.01
CA ASP A 401 -4.42 -3.88 -32.61
C ASP A 401 -3.35 -3.44 -31.60
N LEU A 402 -3.70 -2.58 -30.64
CA LEU A 402 -2.83 -2.28 -29.51
C LEU A 402 -2.67 -3.48 -28.58
N ASP A 403 -3.75 -4.21 -28.28
CA ASP A 403 -3.70 -5.38 -27.41
C ASP A 403 -2.71 -6.43 -27.95
N LYS A 404 -2.73 -6.68 -29.27
CA LYS A 404 -1.77 -7.59 -29.94
C LYS A 404 -0.32 -7.10 -29.89
N ILE A 405 -0.12 -5.78 -29.96
CA ILE A 405 1.21 -5.19 -29.85
C ILE A 405 1.69 -5.32 -28.40
N ASN A 406 0.83 -5.05 -27.41
CA ASN A 406 1.11 -5.20 -25.98
C ASN A 406 1.45 -6.63 -25.60
N GLU A 407 0.66 -7.63 -26.00
CA GLU A 407 0.94 -9.05 -25.71
C GLU A 407 2.33 -9.50 -26.20
N LYS A 408 2.83 -8.90 -27.28
CA LYS A 408 4.16 -9.19 -27.83
C LYS A 408 5.26 -8.35 -27.18
N ILE A 409 4.97 -7.11 -26.82
CA ILE A 409 5.87 -6.19 -26.13
C ILE A 409 6.09 -6.60 -24.67
N ASP A 410 5.07 -7.11 -23.98
CA ASP A 410 5.16 -7.58 -22.59
C ASP A 410 6.19 -8.70 -22.43
N LYS A 411 6.37 -9.52 -23.48
CA LYS A 411 7.44 -10.54 -23.52
C LYS A 411 8.86 -9.95 -23.58
N PHE A 412 9.02 -8.66 -23.90
CA PHE A 412 10.30 -7.97 -24.07
C PHE A 412 10.75 -7.13 -22.87
N ALA A 413 10.03 -7.21 -21.74
CA ALA A 413 10.45 -6.65 -20.44
C ALA A 413 10.52 -5.10 -20.36
N ILE A 414 9.45 -4.40 -20.75
CA ILE A 414 9.28 -2.96 -20.43
C ILE A 414 9.46 -2.70 -18.93
N ASP A 415 8.95 -3.58 -18.07
CA ASP A 415 9.09 -3.49 -16.62
C ASP A 415 10.55 -3.43 -16.16
N GLU A 416 11.45 -4.09 -16.87
CA GLU A 416 12.86 -4.10 -16.56
C GLU A 416 13.51 -2.77 -16.95
N ILE A 417 13.11 -2.19 -18.10
CA ILE A 417 13.52 -0.84 -18.51
C ILE A 417 13.03 0.20 -17.49
N GLU A 418 11.77 0.10 -17.03
CA GLU A 418 11.24 1.00 -16.01
C GLU A 418 11.96 0.87 -14.66
N LYS A 419 12.27 -0.36 -14.22
CA LYS A 419 13.05 -0.60 -13.01
C LYS A 419 14.46 -0.01 -13.12
N LEU A 420 15.14 -0.20 -14.25
CA LEU A 420 16.45 0.39 -14.51
C LEU A 420 16.39 1.92 -14.53
N ARG A 421 15.36 2.50 -15.17
CA ARG A 421 15.14 3.95 -15.18
C ARG A 421 14.86 4.50 -13.79
N LYS A 422 14.10 3.77 -12.96
CA LYS A 422 13.87 4.15 -11.56
C LYS A 422 15.18 4.12 -10.77
N LYS A 423 15.92 3.02 -10.85
CA LYS A 423 17.24 2.90 -10.21
C LYS A 423 18.19 4.02 -10.65
N LEU A 424 18.21 4.36 -11.94
CA LEU A 424 19.00 5.47 -12.47
C LEU A 424 18.63 6.81 -11.82
N ARG A 425 17.33 7.12 -11.69
CA ARG A 425 16.85 8.35 -11.04
C ARG A 425 17.22 8.39 -9.57
N ASP A 426 17.00 7.30 -8.84
CA ASP A 426 17.29 7.21 -7.41
C ASP A 426 18.79 7.49 -7.16
N ILE A 427 19.69 6.88 -7.96
CA ILE A 427 21.14 7.14 -7.88
C ILE A 427 21.48 8.59 -8.26
N GLN A 428 20.84 9.16 -9.29
CA GLN A 428 21.07 10.55 -9.68
C GLN A 428 20.64 11.55 -8.60
N GLU A 429 19.53 11.30 -7.91
CA GLU A 429 19.06 12.13 -6.79
C GLU A 429 19.98 12.04 -5.58
N GLU A 430 20.56 10.86 -5.30
CA GLU A 430 21.57 10.69 -4.26
C GLU A 430 22.87 11.43 -4.63
N LEU A 431 23.31 11.32 -5.87
CA LEU A 431 24.50 12.02 -6.38
C LEU A 431 24.39 13.54 -6.23
N CYS A 432 23.20 14.11 -6.46
CA CYS A 432 22.96 15.54 -6.30
C CYS A 432 23.07 16.06 -4.85
N LYS A 433 23.12 15.16 -3.85
CA LYS A 433 23.17 15.50 -2.41
C LYS A 433 24.55 15.32 -1.79
N MET A 434 25.54 14.85 -2.56
CA MET A 434 26.87 14.48 -2.06
C MET A 434 27.95 15.47 -2.53
N ASP A 435 29.00 15.66 -1.72
CA ASP A 435 30.22 16.37 -2.11
C ASP A 435 31.16 15.43 -2.88
N ASP A 436 31.85 15.94 -3.92
CA ASP A 436 32.69 15.15 -4.85
C ASP A 436 33.73 14.30 -4.08
N SER A 437 33.50 12.98 -4.04
CA SER A 437 34.30 11.96 -3.34
C SER A 437 34.53 10.72 -4.22
N GLU A 438 35.34 9.75 -3.77
CA GLU A 438 35.50 8.46 -4.47
C GLU A 438 34.17 7.70 -4.63
N GLU A 439 33.25 7.84 -3.66
CA GLU A 439 31.89 7.29 -3.74
C GLU A 439 31.10 7.93 -4.90
N THR A 440 31.31 9.22 -5.17
CA THR A 440 30.71 9.95 -6.29
C THR A 440 31.19 9.39 -7.64
N GLN A 441 32.46 8.98 -7.74
CA GLN A 441 33.01 8.38 -8.96
C GLN A 441 32.43 6.98 -9.22
N SER A 442 32.30 6.15 -8.19
CA SER A 442 31.67 4.83 -8.28
C SER A 442 30.21 4.94 -8.76
N MET A 443 29.44 5.89 -8.22
CA MET A 443 28.06 6.14 -8.64
C MET A 443 27.98 6.65 -10.09
N LYS A 444 28.91 7.51 -10.53
CA LYS A 444 29.00 7.96 -11.94
C LYS A 444 29.24 6.77 -12.89
N ASP A 445 30.06 5.81 -12.49
CA ASP A 445 30.31 4.60 -13.28
C ASP A 445 29.08 3.68 -13.34
N GLU A 446 28.37 3.51 -12.22
CA GLU A 446 27.11 2.75 -12.18
C GLU A 446 26.01 3.41 -13.04
N ILE A 447 25.89 4.75 -13.00
CA ILE A 447 25.01 5.53 -13.88
C ILE A 447 25.31 5.24 -15.35
N ASN A 448 26.60 5.26 -15.73
CA ASN A 448 27.02 5.00 -17.11
C ASN A 448 26.67 3.57 -17.56
N GLU A 449 26.85 2.58 -16.68
CA GLU A 449 26.55 1.19 -16.98
C GLU A 449 25.04 0.93 -17.11
N ILE A 450 24.23 1.44 -16.17
CA ILE A 450 22.77 1.40 -16.27
C ILE A 450 22.30 2.09 -17.56
N GLY A 451 22.89 3.24 -17.90
CA GLY A 451 22.60 3.96 -19.14
C GLY A 451 22.85 3.13 -20.41
N LYS A 452 23.95 2.36 -20.45
CA LYS A 452 24.23 1.43 -21.57
C LYS A 452 23.20 0.30 -21.64
N GLN A 453 22.83 -0.27 -20.49
CA GLN A 453 21.84 -1.36 -20.44
C GLN A 453 20.46 -0.91 -20.92
N ILE A 454 20.01 0.27 -20.47
CA ILE A 454 18.76 0.88 -20.93
C ILE A 454 18.78 1.06 -22.45
N LYS A 455 19.85 1.67 -22.98
CA LYS A 455 19.99 1.91 -24.43
C LYS A 455 19.94 0.63 -25.25
N LEU A 456 20.59 -0.44 -24.79
CA LEU A 456 20.57 -1.74 -25.48
C LEU A 456 19.17 -2.35 -25.50
N LYS A 457 18.45 -2.30 -24.37
CA LYS A 457 17.09 -2.83 -24.25
C LYS A 457 16.10 -2.01 -25.09
N GLU A 458 16.22 -0.68 -25.11
CA GLU A 458 15.43 0.20 -25.97
C GLU A 458 15.63 -0.12 -27.46
N GLN A 459 16.88 -0.35 -27.90
CA GLN A 459 17.17 -0.77 -29.27
C GLN A 459 16.55 -2.12 -29.63
N LEU A 460 16.50 -3.06 -28.68
CA LEU A 460 15.88 -4.37 -28.90
C LEU A 460 14.35 -4.26 -28.98
N LEU A 461 13.77 -3.43 -28.11
CA LEU A 461 12.35 -3.10 -28.12
C LEU A 461 11.95 -2.43 -29.44
N GLU A 462 12.73 -1.45 -29.90
CA GLU A 462 12.55 -0.79 -31.20
C GLU A 462 12.54 -1.80 -32.35
N LYS A 463 13.53 -2.69 -32.42
CA LYS A 463 13.58 -3.74 -33.45
C LYS A 463 12.34 -4.64 -33.43
N THR A 464 11.87 -4.98 -32.24
CA THR A 464 10.68 -5.82 -32.06
C THR A 464 9.43 -5.10 -32.55
N ILE A 465 9.22 -3.86 -32.14
CA ILE A 465 8.10 -3.03 -32.59
C ILE A 465 8.14 -2.92 -34.11
N LEU A 466 9.30 -2.59 -34.69
CA LEU A 466 9.46 -2.50 -36.14
C LEU A 466 9.18 -3.82 -36.85
N SER A 467 9.45 -4.98 -36.24
CA SER A 467 9.06 -6.27 -36.83
C SER A 467 7.55 -6.50 -36.88
N ILE A 468 6.79 -5.85 -36.00
CA ILE A 468 5.33 -6.05 -35.89
C ILE A 468 4.58 -5.13 -36.85
N ILE A 469 5.01 -3.87 -36.98
CA ILE A 469 4.31 -2.84 -37.76
C ILE A 469 5.11 -2.31 -38.95
N GLY A 470 6.36 -2.76 -39.14
CA GLY A 470 7.25 -2.34 -40.22
C GLY A 470 6.64 -2.48 -41.62
N GLU A 471 6.03 -3.62 -41.91
CA GLU A 471 5.40 -3.86 -43.22
C GLU A 471 4.25 -2.88 -43.50
N LYS A 472 3.37 -2.65 -42.50
CA LYS A 472 2.28 -1.67 -42.60
C LYS A 472 2.81 -0.24 -42.82
N ILE A 473 3.91 0.11 -42.13
CA ILE A 473 4.56 1.41 -42.27
C ILE A 473 5.12 1.60 -43.68
N ASP A 474 5.87 0.61 -44.17
CA ASP A 474 6.55 0.68 -45.46
C ASP A 474 5.52 0.72 -46.61
N GLU A 475 4.42 -0.04 -46.51
CA GLU A 475 3.31 0.01 -47.45
C GLU A 475 2.62 1.40 -47.48
N LEU A 476 2.36 1.98 -46.31
CA LEU A 476 1.73 3.30 -46.19
C LEU A 476 2.65 4.40 -46.70
N LEU A 477 3.94 4.33 -46.39
CA LEU A 477 4.95 5.25 -46.89
C LEU A 477 5.06 5.21 -48.42
N LYS A 478 4.99 4.01 -49.02
CA LYS A 478 4.96 3.83 -50.47
C LYS A 478 3.73 4.46 -51.11
N LYS A 479 2.54 4.27 -50.52
CA LYS A 479 1.31 4.92 -51.01
C LYS A 479 1.38 6.44 -50.91
N ILE A 480 1.96 6.96 -49.81
CA ILE A 480 2.12 8.41 -49.61
C ILE A 480 3.12 9.01 -50.62
N SER A 481 4.23 8.32 -50.90
CA SER A 481 5.23 8.79 -51.87
C SER A 481 4.69 8.76 -53.30
N GLU A 482 3.94 7.72 -53.69
CA GLU A 482 3.26 7.65 -54.99
C GLU A 482 2.23 8.79 -55.17
N CYS A 483 1.53 9.18 -54.09
CA CYS A 483 0.60 10.32 -54.09
C CYS A 483 1.26 11.71 -54.03
N LYS A 484 2.58 11.81 -53.93
CA LYS A 484 3.33 13.09 -54.04
C LYS A 484 3.86 13.37 -55.45
N VAL A 485 3.83 12.36 -56.33
CA VAL A 485 4.35 12.43 -57.71
C VAL A 485 3.25 12.73 -58.75
N MET A 486 1.97 12.67 -58.33
CA MET A 486 0.81 13.22 -59.06
C MET A 486 0.40 14.55 -58.45
#